data_AF-A0A2D7II40-F1
#
_entry.id   AF-A0A2D7II40-F1
#
_cell.length_a   1.000
_cell.length_b   1.000
_cell.length_c   1.000
_cell.angle_alpha   90.00
_cell.angle_beta   90.00
_cell.angle_gamma   90.00
#
_symmetry.space_group_name_H-M   'P 1'
#
loop_
_entity.id
_entity.type
_entity.pdbx_description
1 polymer ?
#
loop_
_entity_poly.entity_id
_entity_poly.type
_entity_poly.pdbx_seq_one_letter_code
_entity_poly.pdbx_strand_id
1 'polypeptide(L)'
;MSKDSNNKNNSFYIFGNYPLLEFLVSQKSNSKKKDKMLVLGKISNNQKNLIKKFEYEPTVISSSISLSKFINKKISNTYDAILCNNIIQYQKNTGFFLDKIFDSLKNEGQLIITGPKNKADVLEEANLFIPTLTLLIQNLIYSGFDAKDCKIISFVEENSIIIKKAKDFKFLERNETGYKWKEIHHKRSPFAKLISGMSIHEEKIFFVNCNFWKIGPSFGESRLAIKPEFPENYLPKNFKLSFQVPQKVDFYEKQFLSSGKISEIVL
;
A
#
# COMPACT_ATOMS: atom_id res chain seq x y z
N MET A 1 8.34 29.57 33.97
CA MET A 1 6.92 30.01 34.07
C MET A 1 6.79 31.14 33.08
N SER A 2 5.94 31.17 32.06
CA SER A 2 4.61 30.61 31.79
C SER A 2 4.60 29.85 30.44
N LYS A 3 4.13 28.60 30.39
CA LYS A 3 2.77 28.19 29.98
C LYS A 3 2.39 28.62 28.55
N ASP A 4 2.92 27.93 27.56
CA ASP A 4 2.22 27.69 26.29
C ASP A 4 1.60 26.30 26.33
N SER A 5 0.37 26.28 26.82
CA SER A 5 -0.49 25.11 26.89
C SER A 5 -1.16 24.86 25.54
N ASN A 6 -1.04 23.62 25.08
CA ASN A 6 -2.07 22.87 24.36
C ASN A 6 -2.66 23.50 23.11
N ASN A 7 -1.98 23.30 21.98
CA ASN A 7 -2.65 23.11 20.69
C ASN A 7 -1.90 22.09 19.82
N LYS A 8 -1.78 20.85 20.31
CA LYS A 8 -1.36 19.69 19.50
C LYS A 8 -2.55 19.12 18.75
N ASN A 9 -3.09 19.88 17.80
CA ASN A 9 -3.87 19.30 16.70
C ASN A 9 -2.89 18.74 15.65
N ASN A 10 -2.15 17.69 16.01
CA ASN A 10 -1.33 16.94 15.07
C ASN A 10 -2.23 15.96 14.28
N SER A 11 -3.04 16.51 13.38
CA SER A 11 -3.78 15.73 12.38
C SER A 11 -2.78 15.27 11.30
N PHE A 12 -2.15 14.12 11.52
CA PHE A 12 -1.35 13.48 10.48
C PHE A 12 -2.28 12.69 9.57
N TYR A 13 -2.26 12.99 8.27
CA TYR A 13 -2.63 12.03 7.25
C TYR A 13 -1.76 10.78 7.44
N ILE A 14 -2.35 9.66 7.86
CA ILE A 14 -1.60 8.44 8.14
C ILE A 14 -1.57 7.61 6.86
N PHE A 15 -0.45 7.69 6.13
CA PHE A 15 -0.11 6.82 5.01
C PHE A 15 -0.38 5.34 5.35
N GLY A 16 -0.81 4.59 4.35
CA GLY A 16 -1.06 3.16 4.42
C GLY A 16 -2.44 2.75 4.93
N ASN A 17 -3.31 3.65 5.40
CA ASN A 17 -4.64 3.29 5.88
C ASN A 17 -5.53 2.69 4.78
N TYR A 18 -5.66 3.38 3.64
CA TYR A 18 -6.48 2.92 2.52
C TYR A 18 -6.07 1.55 1.99
N PRO A 19 -4.79 1.31 1.61
CA PRO A 19 -4.36 0.00 1.13
C PRO A 19 -4.38 -1.07 2.22
N LEU A 20 -4.13 -0.74 3.49
CA LEU A 20 -4.26 -1.71 4.57
C LEU A 20 -5.71 -2.17 4.75
N LEU A 21 -6.67 -1.24 4.70
CA LEU A 21 -8.10 -1.58 4.78
C LEU A 21 -8.57 -2.38 3.57
N GLU A 22 -8.18 -1.97 2.35
CA GLU A 22 -8.46 -2.76 1.16
C GLU A 22 -7.93 -4.17 1.32
N PHE A 23 -6.68 -4.33 1.75
CA PHE A 23 -6.09 -5.64 1.99
C PHE A 23 -6.89 -6.44 3.04
N LEU A 24 -7.09 -5.90 4.25
CA LEU A 24 -7.69 -6.65 5.35
C LEU A 24 -9.16 -7.00 5.12
N VAL A 25 -9.95 -6.07 4.58
CA VAL A 25 -11.40 -6.26 4.38
C VAL A 25 -11.70 -7.12 3.16
N SER A 26 -10.88 -7.04 2.10
CA SER A 26 -11.11 -7.81 0.88
C SER A 26 -10.69 -9.28 0.97
N GLN A 27 -10.00 -9.69 2.05
CA GLN A 27 -9.61 -11.08 2.28
C GLN A 27 -10.80 -11.90 2.79
N LYS A 28 -10.92 -13.13 2.29
CA LYS A 28 -11.85 -14.12 2.86
C LYS A 28 -11.28 -14.64 4.19
N SER A 29 -11.60 -13.95 5.28
CA SER A 29 -11.21 -14.35 6.64
C SER A 29 -12.05 -15.56 7.10
N ASN A 30 -11.50 -16.78 6.96
CA ASN A 30 -12.03 -17.98 7.62
C ASN A 30 -10.94 -18.88 8.24
N SER A 31 -9.67 -18.43 8.26
CA SER A 31 -8.60 -19.20 8.91
C SER A 31 -8.69 -19.08 10.43
N LYS A 32 -8.67 -20.21 11.13
CA LYS A 32 -8.57 -20.27 12.61
C LYS A 32 -7.16 -19.96 13.12
N LYS A 33 -6.16 -19.87 12.25
CA LYS A 33 -4.76 -19.65 12.60
C LYS A 33 -4.35 -18.21 12.31
N LYS A 34 -3.55 -17.62 13.21
CA LYS A 34 -2.97 -16.30 13.01
C LYS A 34 -1.90 -16.34 11.92
N ASP A 35 -2.09 -15.49 10.91
CA ASP A 35 -1.15 -15.34 9.80
C ASP A 35 -0.05 -14.34 10.15
N LYS A 36 1.17 -14.54 9.65
CA LYS A 36 2.30 -13.67 9.99
C LYS A 36 2.35 -12.49 9.04
N MET A 37 2.36 -11.27 9.57
CA MET A 37 2.58 -10.05 8.79
C MET A 37 3.90 -9.38 9.17
N LEU A 38 4.77 -9.12 8.21
CA LEU A 38 5.90 -8.22 8.40
C LEU A 38 5.46 -6.80 8.08
N VAL A 39 5.79 -5.84 8.92
CA VAL A 39 5.55 -4.41 8.67
C VAL A 39 6.89 -3.69 8.63
N LEU A 40 7.22 -3.14 7.47
CA LEU A 40 8.39 -2.31 7.23
C LEU A 40 7.94 -0.85 7.15
N GLY A 41 8.55 0.01 7.96
CA GLY A 41 8.17 1.43 8.08
C GLY A 41 7.36 1.73 9.35
N LYS A 42 7.01 3.01 9.51
CA LYS A 42 6.25 3.47 10.69
C LYS A 42 4.77 3.17 10.50
N ILE A 43 4.13 2.68 11.56
CA ILE A 43 2.66 2.52 11.65
C ILE A 43 2.16 3.06 12.98
N SER A 44 0.89 3.47 13.02
CA SER A 44 0.22 3.89 14.25
C SER A 44 -0.20 2.68 15.12
N ASN A 45 -0.50 2.94 16.39
CA ASN A 45 -1.09 1.92 17.27
C ASN A 45 -2.44 1.44 16.74
N ASN A 46 -3.23 2.31 16.10
CA ASN A 46 -4.51 1.95 15.50
C ASN A 46 -4.33 0.97 14.35
N GLN A 47 -3.38 1.22 13.44
CA GLN A 47 -3.03 0.27 12.37
C GLN A 47 -2.54 -1.06 12.93
N LYS A 48 -1.68 -1.05 13.96
CA LYS A 48 -1.19 -2.27 14.62
C LYS A 48 -2.33 -3.08 15.24
N ASN A 49 -3.27 -2.42 15.91
CA ASN A 49 -4.44 -3.06 16.52
C ASN A 49 -5.40 -3.61 15.48
N LEU A 50 -5.61 -2.86 14.39
CA LEU A 50 -6.41 -3.28 13.24
C LEU A 50 -5.84 -4.57 12.62
N ILE A 51 -4.53 -4.63 12.35
CA ILE A 51 -3.87 -5.84 11.83
C ILE A 51 -4.16 -7.06 12.74
N LYS A 52 -4.01 -6.89 14.06
CA LYS A 52 -4.29 -7.96 15.03
C LYS A 52 -5.76 -8.39 15.05
N LYS A 53 -6.70 -7.45 14.85
CA LYS A 53 -8.14 -7.71 14.84
C LYS A 53 -8.58 -8.55 13.64
N PHE A 54 -7.80 -8.50 12.56
CA PHE A 54 -7.94 -9.35 11.38
C PHE A 54 -7.07 -10.62 11.46
N GLU A 55 -6.71 -11.04 12.67
CA GLU A 55 -5.97 -12.28 12.94
C GLU A 55 -4.57 -12.36 12.30
N TYR A 56 -3.94 -11.22 12.04
CA TYR A 56 -2.51 -11.18 11.69
C TYR A 56 -1.64 -10.94 12.93
N GLU A 57 -0.47 -11.57 12.97
CA GLU A 57 0.58 -11.33 13.95
C GLU A 57 1.65 -10.39 13.36
N PRO A 58 1.64 -9.08 13.70
CA PRO A 58 2.57 -8.12 13.12
C PRO A 58 3.96 -8.16 13.76
N THR A 59 4.98 -8.39 12.93
CA THR A 59 6.39 -8.09 13.26
C THR A 59 6.75 -6.72 12.66
N VAL A 60 7.00 -5.71 13.50
CA VAL A 60 7.21 -4.32 13.04
C VAL A 60 8.70 -3.96 13.04
N ILE A 61 9.18 -3.43 11.92
CA ILE A 61 10.54 -2.91 11.73
C ILE A 61 10.43 -1.47 11.21
N SER A 62 10.66 -0.50 12.09
CA SER A 62 10.46 0.93 11.79
C SER A 62 11.72 1.78 11.96
N SER A 63 12.76 1.31 12.65
CA SER A 63 14.03 2.02 12.78
C SER A 63 14.99 1.70 11.64
N SER A 64 15.80 2.68 11.23
CA SER A 64 16.82 2.54 10.18
C SER A 64 17.81 1.41 10.48
N ILE A 65 18.26 1.31 11.74
CA ILE A 65 19.17 0.25 12.20
C ILE A 65 18.55 -1.13 12.00
N SER A 66 17.29 -1.31 12.40
CA SER A 66 16.61 -2.60 12.28
C SER A 66 16.29 -2.95 10.82
N LEU A 67 16.00 -1.95 9.99
CA LEU A 67 15.80 -2.13 8.55
C LEU A 67 17.09 -2.57 7.85
N SER A 68 18.22 -1.92 8.16
CA SER A 68 19.55 -2.33 7.69
C SER A 68 19.87 -3.77 8.09
N LYS A 69 19.60 -4.14 9.35
CA LYS A 69 19.77 -5.52 9.82
C LYS A 69 18.88 -6.50 9.04
N PHE A 70 17.61 -6.15 8.78
CA PHE A 70 16.70 -6.99 8.00
C PHE A 70 17.22 -7.22 6.57
N ILE A 71 17.64 -6.16 5.89
CA ILE A 71 18.18 -6.20 4.53
C ILE A 71 19.38 -7.17 4.45
N ASN A 72 20.29 -7.10 5.43
CA ASN A 72 21.52 -7.89 5.45
C ASN A 72 21.36 -9.31 6.02
N LYS A 73 20.27 -9.62 6.74
CA LYS A 73 20.07 -10.92 7.40
C LYS A 73 19.64 -12.00 6.42
N LYS A 74 20.19 -13.22 6.51
CA LYS A 74 19.66 -14.37 5.73
C LYS A 74 18.18 -14.63 6.07
N ILE A 75 17.37 -14.85 5.05
CA ILE A 75 15.92 -15.06 5.20
C ILE A 75 15.70 -16.47 5.74
N SER A 76 15.16 -16.57 6.95
CA SER A 76 14.82 -17.85 7.59
C SER A 76 13.31 -18.06 7.72
N ASN A 77 12.54 -16.96 7.70
CA ASN A 77 11.11 -16.97 7.95
C ASN A 77 10.40 -16.29 6.77
N THR A 78 9.31 -16.90 6.32
CA THR A 78 8.43 -16.33 5.30
C THR A 78 7.13 -15.84 5.92
N TYR A 79 6.60 -14.74 5.38
CA TYR A 79 5.40 -14.07 5.88
C TYR A 79 4.21 -14.30 4.95
N ASP A 80 3.01 -14.36 5.52
CA ASP A 80 1.75 -14.44 4.80
C ASP A 80 1.40 -13.10 4.15
N ALA A 81 1.81 -12.01 4.79
CA ALA A 81 1.73 -10.67 4.21
C ALA A 81 2.94 -9.81 4.59
N ILE A 82 3.29 -8.86 3.72
CA ILE A 82 4.27 -7.82 4.03
C ILE A 82 3.65 -6.46 3.73
N LEU A 83 3.64 -5.57 4.72
CA LEU A 83 3.29 -4.16 4.54
C LEU A 83 4.57 -3.32 4.50
N CYS A 84 4.87 -2.73 3.34
CA CYS A 84 5.91 -1.72 3.16
C CYS A 84 5.25 -0.35 3.20
N ASN A 85 5.16 0.25 4.38
CA ASN A 85 4.47 1.51 4.60
C ASN A 85 5.42 2.69 4.43
N ASN A 86 5.34 3.36 3.29
CA ASN A 86 6.03 4.61 2.99
C ASN A 86 7.54 4.55 3.27
N ILE A 87 8.18 3.45 2.86
CA ILE A 87 9.61 3.18 3.10
C ILE A 87 10.42 2.99 1.82
N ILE A 88 9.75 2.72 0.69
CA ILE A 88 10.37 2.39 -0.60
C ILE A 88 11.23 3.55 -1.15
N GLN A 89 10.80 4.79 -0.93
CA GLN A 89 11.47 6.01 -1.37
C GLN A 89 12.84 6.23 -0.71
N TYR A 90 13.05 5.66 0.49
CA TYR A 90 14.31 5.78 1.21
C TYR A 90 15.36 4.72 0.81
N GLN A 91 15.01 3.80 -0.10
CA GLN A 91 15.89 2.69 -0.46
C GLN A 91 16.87 3.10 -1.56
N LYS A 92 18.17 3.07 -1.27
CA LYS A 92 19.23 3.34 -2.25
C LYS A 92 19.23 2.33 -3.41
N ASN A 93 18.93 1.07 -3.11
CA ASN A 93 18.81 0.00 -4.10
C ASN A 93 17.42 -0.62 -4.01
N THR A 94 16.47 -0.01 -4.72
CA THR A 94 15.06 -0.43 -4.75
C THR A 94 14.90 -1.87 -5.23
N GLY A 95 15.63 -2.29 -6.27
CA GLY A 95 15.58 -3.65 -6.79
C GLY A 95 15.98 -4.69 -5.75
N PHE A 96 17.13 -4.50 -5.10
CA PHE A 96 17.59 -5.42 -4.03
C PHE A 96 16.62 -5.46 -2.84
N PHE A 97 16.04 -4.31 -2.47
CA PHE A 97 15.04 -4.25 -1.42
C PHE A 97 13.76 -5.04 -1.78
N LEU A 98 13.28 -4.91 -3.02
CA LEU A 98 12.11 -5.66 -3.49
C LEU A 98 12.39 -7.16 -3.64
N ASP A 99 13.60 -7.55 -4.07
CA ASP A 99 14.04 -8.95 -4.07
C ASP A 99 14.01 -9.54 -2.66
N LYS A 100 14.46 -8.76 -1.67
CA LYS A 100 14.41 -9.14 -0.26
C LYS A 100 12.99 -9.39 0.22
N ILE A 101 12.07 -8.50 -0.16
CA ILE A 101 10.65 -8.63 0.16
C ILE A 101 10.07 -9.88 -0.50
N PHE A 102 10.35 -10.08 -1.79
CA PHE A 102 9.90 -11.25 -2.54
C PHE A 102 10.34 -12.56 -1.87
N ASP A 103 11.60 -12.64 -1.46
CA ASP A 103 12.16 -13.83 -0.80
C ASP A 103 11.62 -14.02 0.61
N SER A 104 11.23 -12.93 1.29
CA SER A 104 10.62 -12.96 2.63
C SER A 104 9.13 -13.31 2.59
N LEU A 105 8.50 -13.33 1.42
CA LEU A 105 7.08 -13.58 1.26
C LEU A 105 6.83 -15.06 0.90
N LYS A 106 5.81 -15.68 1.53
CA LYS A 106 5.33 -17.02 1.14
C LYS A 106 4.83 -17.01 -0.31
N ASN A 107 4.76 -18.19 -0.93
CA ASN A 107 4.32 -18.31 -2.33
C ASN A 107 2.94 -17.69 -2.58
N GLU A 108 1.98 -17.95 -1.69
CA GLU A 108 0.64 -17.37 -1.75
C GLU A 108 0.50 -16.07 -0.93
N GLY A 109 1.61 -15.55 -0.40
CA GLY A 109 1.61 -14.34 0.38
C GLY A 109 1.39 -13.10 -0.48
N GLN A 110 1.00 -12.00 0.18
CA GLN A 110 0.75 -10.72 -0.50
C GLN A 110 1.60 -9.58 0.05
N LEU A 111 2.08 -8.74 -0.87
CA LEU A 111 2.74 -7.48 -0.56
C LEU A 111 1.73 -6.34 -0.65
N ILE A 112 1.67 -5.51 0.39
CA ILE A 112 1.09 -4.17 0.37
C ILE A 112 2.25 -3.20 0.37
N ILE A 113 2.40 -2.41 -0.68
CA ILE A 113 3.48 -1.41 -0.78
C ILE A 113 2.89 -0.04 -1.04
N THR A 114 3.39 0.95 -0.28
CA THR A 114 2.94 2.33 -0.37
C THR A 114 4.13 3.27 -0.47
N GLY A 115 3.94 4.40 -1.15
CA GLY A 115 4.96 5.44 -1.29
C GLY A 115 4.34 6.79 -1.65
N PRO A 116 5.08 7.90 -1.46
CA PRO A 116 4.54 9.22 -1.69
C PRO A 116 4.38 9.47 -3.19
N LYS A 117 3.28 10.13 -3.53
CA LYS A 117 2.93 10.52 -4.89
C LYS A 117 3.46 11.93 -5.16
N ASN A 118 4.76 12.01 -5.34
CA ASN A 118 5.45 13.27 -5.59
C ASN A 118 5.72 13.45 -7.08
N LYS A 119 5.83 14.71 -7.51
CA LYS A 119 6.25 15.01 -8.87
C LYS A 119 7.75 14.70 -9.04
N ALA A 120 8.12 14.24 -10.23
CA ALA A 120 9.48 13.78 -10.51
C ALA A 120 10.53 14.91 -10.51
N ASP A 121 10.09 16.15 -10.64
CA ASP A 121 10.90 17.37 -10.68
C ASP A 121 11.10 18.01 -9.30
N VAL A 122 10.62 17.39 -8.23
CA VAL A 122 10.76 17.89 -6.85
C VAL A 122 11.88 17.13 -6.12
N LEU A 123 12.84 17.89 -5.60
CA LEU A 123 13.88 17.35 -4.71
C LEU A 123 13.36 17.30 -3.27
N GLU A 124 13.30 16.10 -2.69
CA GLU A 124 12.93 15.89 -1.29
C GLU A 124 14.05 15.19 -0.54
N GLU A 125 14.32 15.65 0.69
CA GLU A 125 15.37 15.09 1.52
C GLU A 125 15.14 13.59 1.77
N ALA A 126 16.20 12.81 1.59
CA ALA A 126 16.24 11.35 1.74
C ALA A 126 15.36 10.53 0.79
N ASN A 127 14.54 11.14 -0.08
CA ASN A 127 13.79 10.43 -1.10
C ASN A 127 14.69 10.09 -2.29
N LEU A 128 15.32 8.91 -2.22
CA LEU A 128 16.24 8.38 -3.23
C LEU A 128 15.50 7.69 -4.40
N PHE A 129 14.22 7.37 -4.22
CA PHE A 129 13.37 6.78 -5.25
C PHE A 129 12.01 7.48 -5.25
N ILE A 130 11.50 7.81 -6.44
CA ILE A 130 10.18 8.43 -6.61
C ILE A 130 9.19 7.33 -7.01
N PRO A 131 8.30 6.88 -6.11
CA PRO A 131 7.34 5.80 -6.40
C PRO A 131 6.12 6.34 -7.16
N THR A 132 6.40 6.97 -8.31
CA THR A 132 5.37 7.10 -9.35
C THR A 132 4.83 5.70 -9.64
N LEU A 133 3.53 5.61 -9.91
CA LEU A 133 2.88 4.32 -10.14
C LEU A 133 3.56 3.56 -11.28
N THR A 134 3.99 4.28 -12.33
CA THR A 134 4.71 3.70 -13.47
C THR A 134 6.03 3.04 -13.04
N LEU A 135 6.87 3.75 -12.28
CA LEU A 135 8.15 3.21 -11.81
C LEU A 135 7.96 2.09 -10.78
N LEU A 136 6.97 2.23 -9.90
CA LEU A 136 6.67 1.24 -8.88
C LEU A 136 6.23 -0.09 -9.52
N ILE A 137 5.31 -0.07 -10.49
CA ILE A 137 4.85 -1.27 -11.21
C ILE A 137 6.03 -1.94 -11.94
N GLN A 138 6.87 -1.17 -12.62
CA GLN A 138 8.01 -1.73 -13.35
C GLN A 138 8.99 -2.43 -12.40
N ASN A 139 9.37 -1.77 -11.30
CA ASN A 139 10.26 -2.37 -10.30
C ASN A 139 9.66 -3.65 -9.70
N LEU A 140 8.35 -3.68 -9.43
CA LEU A 140 7.68 -4.88 -8.93
C LEU A 140 7.70 -6.03 -9.94
N ILE A 141 7.45 -5.76 -11.22
CA ILE A 141 7.50 -6.80 -12.28
C ILE A 141 8.92 -7.39 -12.38
N TYR A 142 9.95 -6.54 -12.38
CA TYR A 142 11.34 -6.99 -12.44
C TYR A 142 11.78 -7.76 -11.18
N SER A 143 11.22 -7.46 -10.02
CA SER A 143 11.45 -8.23 -8.78
C SER A 143 10.60 -9.51 -8.66
N GLY A 144 9.85 -9.86 -9.71
CA GLY A 144 9.13 -11.13 -9.82
C GLY A 144 7.69 -11.11 -9.34
N PHE A 145 7.10 -9.95 -9.09
CA PHE A 145 5.69 -9.84 -8.73
C PHE A 145 4.79 -9.88 -9.98
N ASP A 146 3.57 -10.40 -9.81
CA ASP A 146 2.56 -10.42 -10.85
C ASP A 146 1.60 -9.24 -10.68
N ALA A 147 1.79 -8.21 -11.52
CA ALA A 147 1.01 -6.99 -11.47
C ALA A 147 -0.24 -7.05 -12.36
N LYS A 148 -0.52 -8.16 -13.07
CA LYS A 148 -1.63 -8.25 -14.02
C LYS A 148 -2.99 -7.96 -13.39
N ASP A 149 -3.27 -8.62 -12.26
CA ASP A 149 -4.51 -8.49 -11.51
C ASP A 149 -4.27 -7.87 -10.13
N CYS A 150 -3.25 -7.01 -10.01
CA CYS A 150 -2.96 -6.34 -8.75
C CYS A 150 -4.05 -5.30 -8.43
N LYS A 151 -4.11 -4.91 -7.15
CA LYS A 151 -4.95 -3.79 -6.74
C LYS A 151 -4.12 -2.53 -6.68
N ILE A 152 -4.63 -1.45 -7.25
CA ILE A 152 -3.95 -0.16 -7.28
C ILE A 152 -4.84 0.87 -6.59
N ILE A 153 -4.25 1.62 -5.68
CA ILE A 153 -4.86 2.77 -5.02
C ILE A 153 -3.95 3.97 -5.27
N SER A 154 -4.34 4.84 -6.20
CA SER A 154 -3.71 6.16 -6.36
C SER A 154 -4.62 7.19 -5.70
N PHE A 155 -4.21 7.69 -4.54
CA PHE A 155 -5.04 8.52 -3.69
C PHE A 155 -4.28 9.72 -3.13
N VAL A 156 -4.65 10.91 -3.61
CA VAL A 156 -4.11 12.23 -3.19
C VAL A 156 -2.58 12.29 -3.20
N GLU A 157 -1.93 11.95 -2.08
CA GLU A 157 -0.47 12.00 -1.87
C GLU A 157 0.18 10.61 -1.80
N GLU A 158 -0.56 9.53 -2.07
CA GLU A 158 -0.06 8.15 -1.95
C GLU A 158 -0.37 7.33 -3.20
N ASN A 159 0.64 6.61 -3.70
CA ASN A 159 0.45 5.48 -4.59
C ASN A 159 0.65 4.18 -3.80
N SER A 160 -0.29 3.27 -3.95
CA SER A 160 -0.25 1.98 -3.26
C SER A 160 -0.64 0.83 -4.17
N ILE A 161 0.02 -0.31 -3.97
CA ILE A 161 -0.22 -1.53 -4.72
C ILE A 161 -0.34 -2.72 -3.75
N ILE A 162 -1.34 -3.57 -3.97
CA ILE A 162 -1.48 -4.87 -3.32
C ILE A 162 -1.25 -5.95 -4.38
N ILE A 163 -0.23 -6.78 -4.19
CA ILE A 163 0.31 -7.65 -5.25
C ILE A 163 0.79 -9.01 -4.72
N LYS A 164 0.80 -10.01 -5.60
CA LYS A 164 1.24 -11.38 -5.33
C LYS A 164 2.54 -11.69 -6.06
N LYS A 165 3.24 -12.75 -5.62
CA LYS A 165 4.38 -13.30 -6.37
C LYS A 165 3.89 -13.88 -7.70
N ALA A 166 4.67 -13.70 -8.76
CA ALA A 166 4.40 -14.41 -10.00
C ALA A 166 4.76 -15.89 -9.83
N LYS A 167 3.85 -16.77 -10.23
CA LYS A 167 4.03 -18.23 -10.12
C LYS A 167 5.10 -18.76 -11.07
N ASP A 168 5.35 -18.04 -12.16
CA ASP A 168 6.29 -18.38 -13.21
C ASP A 168 7.64 -17.67 -13.06
N PHE A 169 7.89 -16.98 -11.94
CA PHE A 169 9.15 -16.29 -11.69
C PHE A 169 10.32 -17.26 -11.56
N LYS A 170 11.40 -16.97 -12.28
CA LYS A 170 12.67 -17.69 -12.22
C LYS A 170 13.72 -16.77 -11.62
N PHE A 171 14.49 -17.26 -10.65
CA PHE A 171 15.55 -16.48 -10.01
C PHE A 171 16.59 -15.89 -10.98
N LEU A 172 16.82 -16.54 -12.13
CA LEU A 172 17.69 -16.02 -13.19
C LEU A 172 17.19 -14.69 -13.79
N GLU A 173 15.89 -14.39 -13.69
CA GLU A 173 15.31 -13.12 -14.14
C GLU A 173 15.92 -11.92 -13.38
N ARG A 174 16.46 -12.11 -12.17
CA ARG A 174 17.15 -11.05 -11.41
C ARG A 174 18.46 -10.59 -12.05
N ASN A 175 19.06 -11.42 -12.90
CA ASN A 175 20.27 -11.08 -13.63
C ASN A 175 19.95 -10.33 -14.92
N GLU A 176 18.67 -10.13 -15.25
CA GLU A 176 18.28 -9.45 -16.46
C GLU A 176 18.58 -7.96 -16.38
N THR A 177 19.04 -7.41 -17.50
CA THR A 177 19.13 -5.97 -17.66
C THR A 177 17.74 -5.44 -18.03
N GLY A 178 17.29 -4.40 -17.35
CA GLY A 178 16.00 -3.75 -17.61
C GLY A 178 15.92 -2.96 -18.93
N TYR A 179 16.85 -3.20 -19.87
CA TYR A 179 17.00 -2.44 -21.11
C TYR A 179 15.82 -2.63 -22.07
N LYS A 180 15.21 -3.83 -22.09
CA LYS A 180 14.01 -4.12 -22.91
C LYS A 180 13.06 -5.03 -22.15
N TRP A 181 11.76 -4.74 -22.24
CA TRP A 181 10.74 -5.65 -21.76
C TRP A 181 10.69 -6.93 -22.62
N LYS A 182 10.51 -8.05 -21.94
CA LYS A 182 10.28 -9.37 -22.54
C LYS A 182 8.80 -9.70 -22.48
N GLU A 183 8.39 -10.74 -23.19
CA GLU A 183 7.01 -11.24 -23.16
C GLU A 183 6.51 -11.52 -21.74
N ILE A 184 7.38 -12.02 -20.86
CA ILE A 184 7.04 -12.28 -19.46
C ILE A 184 6.69 -11.00 -18.69
N HIS A 185 7.41 -9.89 -18.94
CA HIS A 185 7.12 -8.60 -18.33
C HIS A 185 5.77 -8.05 -18.79
N HIS A 186 5.41 -8.27 -20.06
CA HIS A 186 4.09 -7.92 -20.57
C HIS A 186 2.98 -8.77 -19.94
N LYS A 187 3.19 -10.08 -19.78
CA LYS A 187 2.21 -11.00 -19.19
C LYS A 187 1.88 -10.66 -17.72
N ARG A 188 2.85 -10.11 -16.98
CA ARG A 188 2.71 -9.69 -15.58
C ARG A 188 2.27 -8.24 -15.43
N SER A 189 2.02 -7.51 -16.51
CA SER A 189 1.65 -6.10 -16.45
C SER A 189 0.14 -5.92 -16.25
N PRO A 190 -0.32 -4.91 -15.48
CA PRO A 190 -1.73 -4.52 -15.44
C PRO A 190 -2.17 -3.83 -16.74
N PHE A 191 -1.22 -3.44 -17.59
CA PHE A 191 -1.49 -2.81 -18.87
C PHE A 191 -1.50 -3.86 -19.97
N ALA A 192 -2.48 -3.76 -20.89
CA ALA A 192 -2.60 -4.69 -22.02
C ALA A 192 -1.29 -4.83 -22.82
N LYS A 193 -0.50 -3.74 -22.90
CA LYS A 193 0.87 -3.76 -23.41
C LYS A 193 1.69 -2.65 -22.76
N LEU A 194 2.93 -2.96 -22.38
CA LEU A 194 3.92 -1.97 -21.98
C LEU A 194 4.45 -1.29 -23.25
N ILE A 195 4.23 0.01 -23.37
CA ILE A 195 4.66 0.82 -24.52
C ILE A 195 5.61 1.89 -24.00
N SER A 196 6.77 2.03 -24.65
CA SER A 196 7.73 3.09 -24.29
C SER A 196 7.09 4.46 -24.51
N GLY A 197 7.26 5.38 -23.56
CA GLY A 197 6.63 6.70 -23.58
C GLY A 197 5.17 6.74 -23.12
N MET A 198 4.58 5.60 -22.72
CA MET A 198 3.26 5.58 -22.10
C MET A 198 3.28 6.37 -20.79
N SER A 199 2.34 7.30 -20.62
CA SER A 199 2.17 8.08 -19.40
C SER A 199 0.92 7.67 -18.65
N ILE A 200 1.04 7.52 -17.33
CA ILE A 200 -0.11 7.40 -16.44
C ILE A 200 -0.35 8.76 -15.81
N HIS A 201 -1.55 9.32 -16.02
CA HIS A 201 -1.92 10.60 -15.40
C HIS A 201 -2.26 10.40 -13.93
N GLU A 202 -1.22 10.42 -13.10
CA GLU A 202 -1.33 10.24 -11.66
C GLU A 202 -2.03 11.43 -10.99
N GLU A 203 -2.22 12.58 -11.63
CA GLU A 203 -2.96 13.73 -11.06
C GLU A 203 -4.39 13.37 -10.56
N LYS A 204 -4.96 12.25 -11.02
CA LYS A 204 -6.31 11.79 -10.66
C LYS A 204 -6.31 10.78 -9.50
N ILE A 205 -7.42 10.75 -8.77
CA ILE A 205 -7.73 9.67 -7.84
C ILE A 205 -8.37 8.52 -8.63
N PHE A 206 -7.82 7.31 -8.51
CA PHE A 206 -8.41 6.13 -9.13
C PHE A 206 -8.02 4.86 -8.38
N PHE A 207 -8.93 3.89 -8.42
CA PHE A 207 -8.76 2.55 -7.84
C PHE A 207 -8.92 1.50 -8.93
N VAL A 208 -8.04 0.50 -8.93
CA VAL A 208 -8.06 -0.62 -9.90
C VAL A 208 -8.16 -1.92 -9.12
N ASN A 209 -9.09 -2.79 -9.50
CA ASN A 209 -9.33 -4.11 -8.88
C ASN A 209 -9.59 -4.07 -7.36
N CYS A 210 -9.95 -2.91 -6.80
CA CYS A 210 -10.32 -2.77 -5.40
C CYS A 210 -11.74 -3.30 -5.15
N ASN A 211 -11.89 -4.08 -4.08
CA ASN A 211 -13.16 -4.61 -3.64
C ASN A 211 -13.80 -3.70 -2.60
N PHE A 212 -13.01 -3.23 -1.63
CA PHE A 212 -13.52 -2.46 -0.51
C PHE A 212 -13.66 -0.98 -0.86
N TRP A 213 -12.65 -0.36 -1.45
CA TRP A 213 -12.76 1.05 -1.83
C TRP A 213 -13.34 1.22 -3.23
N LYS A 214 -14.41 2.02 -3.34
CA LYS A 214 -14.99 2.44 -4.62
C LYS A 214 -15.01 3.95 -4.75
N ILE A 215 -14.99 4.41 -6.00
CA ILE A 215 -15.14 5.82 -6.36
C ILE A 215 -16.52 5.99 -7.01
N GLY A 216 -17.24 7.04 -6.60
CA GLY A 216 -18.53 7.44 -7.15
C GLY A 216 -18.62 8.96 -7.38
N PRO A 217 -19.62 9.42 -8.15
CA PRO A 217 -19.91 10.85 -8.31
C PRO A 217 -20.37 11.43 -6.97
N SER A 218 -19.97 12.67 -6.58
CA SER A 218 -20.48 13.40 -5.38
C SER A 218 -21.87 14.00 -5.57
N PHE A 219 -22.61 14.22 -4.47
CA PHE A 219 -23.92 14.87 -4.49
C PHE A 219 -23.73 16.37 -4.67
N GLY A 220 -23.91 16.86 -5.89
CA GLY A 220 -23.78 18.28 -6.24
C GLY A 220 -22.35 18.65 -6.64
N GLU A 221 -22.14 18.77 -7.96
CA GLU A 221 -20.95 19.28 -8.66
C GLU A 221 -19.59 18.57 -8.49
N SER A 222 -18.99 18.21 -9.64
CA SER A 222 -17.56 18.07 -10.00
C SER A 222 -16.56 17.34 -9.08
N ARG A 223 -16.95 16.85 -7.90
CA ARG A 223 -16.08 16.18 -6.93
C ARG A 223 -16.22 14.66 -7.00
N LEU A 224 -15.08 13.99 -6.81
CA LEU A 224 -15.02 12.54 -6.62
C LEU A 224 -15.30 12.22 -5.16
N ALA A 225 -16.08 11.16 -4.94
CA ALA A 225 -16.34 10.68 -3.62
C ALA A 225 -15.92 9.22 -3.46
N ILE A 226 -15.48 8.85 -2.26
CA ILE A 226 -15.12 7.47 -1.92
C ILE A 226 -16.20 6.85 -1.06
N LYS A 227 -16.50 5.58 -1.33
CA LYS A 227 -17.35 4.75 -0.48
C LYS A 227 -16.64 3.44 -0.12
N PRO A 228 -16.74 2.98 1.14
CA PRO A 228 -16.45 1.60 1.48
C PRO A 228 -17.56 0.68 0.96
N GLU A 229 -17.20 -0.51 0.47
CA GLU A 229 -18.11 -1.55 0.01
C GLU A 229 -17.67 -2.89 0.63
N PHE A 230 -18.39 -3.33 1.65
CA PHE A 230 -18.06 -4.56 2.36
C PHE A 230 -18.44 -5.79 1.52
N PRO A 231 -17.62 -6.86 1.53
CA PRO A 231 -17.99 -8.13 0.91
C PRO A 231 -19.32 -8.68 1.47
N GLU A 232 -20.12 -9.37 0.64
CA GLU A 232 -21.46 -9.88 1.02
C GLU A 232 -21.49 -10.70 2.32
N ASN A 233 -20.40 -11.43 2.61
CA ASN A 233 -20.26 -12.28 3.81
C ASN A 233 -19.32 -11.68 4.85
N TYR A 234 -19.17 -10.35 4.88
CA TYR A 234 -18.32 -9.68 5.84
C TYR A 234 -18.90 -9.77 7.26
N LEU A 235 -18.08 -10.22 8.21
CA LEU A 235 -18.43 -10.25 9.63
C LEU A 235 -17.82 -9.03 10.32
N PRO A 236 -18.66 -8.11 10.85
CA PRO A 236 -18.16 -6.93 11.53
C PRO A 236 -17.25 -7.27 12.71
N LYS A 237 -16.18 -6.50 12.87
CA LYS A 237 -15.17 -6.69 13.92
C LYS A 237 -15.39 -5.76 15.12
N ASN A 238 -16.38 -4.86 15.09
CA ASN A 238 -16.60 -3.81 16.09
C ASN A 238 -15.33 -3.01 16.37
N PHE A 239 -14.63 -2.59 15.31
CA PHE A 239 -13.44 -1.76 15.39
C PHE A 239 -13.68 -0.41 14.73
N LYS A 240 -13.51 0.67 15.49
CA LYS A 240 -13.58 2.03 14.95
C LYS A 240 -12.22 2.48 14.48
N LEU A 241 -12.11 2.82 13.20
CA LEU A 241 -10.93 3.48 12.66
C LEU A 241 -11.27 4.91 12.28
N SER A 242 -10.65 5.86 12.97
CA SER A 242 -10.69 7.27 12.58
C SER A 242 -9.53 7.58 11.63
N PHE A 243 -9.80 8.25 10.53
CA PHE A 243 -8.78 8.73 9.59
C PHE A 243 -9.15 10.11 9.03
N GLN A 244 -8.13 10.80 8.54
CA GLN A 244 -8.28 12.12 7.96
C GLN A 244 -8.74 12.01 6.51
N VAL A 245 -9.76 12.79 6.18
CA VAL A 245 -10.25 12.95 4.81
C VAL A 245 -9.52 14.11 4.15
N PRO A 246 -8.88 13.89 2.98
CA PRO A 246 -8.31 14.98 2.21
C PRO A 246 -9.39 15.97 1.77
N GLN A 247 -9.09 17.27 1.80
CA GLN A 247 -10.06 18.35 1.50
C GLN A 247 -10.72 18.26 0.11
N LYS A 248 -10.10 17.55 -0.83
CA LYS A 248 -10.54 17.41 -2.22
C LYS A 248 -11.44 16.18 -2.47
N VAL A 249 -11.82 15.46 -1.41
CA VAL A 249 -12.51 14.16 -1.53
C VAL A 249 -13.72 14.13 -0.61
N ASP A 250 -14.88 13.81 -1.18
CA ASP A 250 -16.10 13.61 -0.42
C ASP A 250 -16.26 12.11 -0.04
N PHE A 251 -17.05 11.79 0.99
CA PHE A 251 -17.35 10.41 1.37
C PHE A 251 -18.85 10.15 1.30
N TYR A 252 -19.25 9.10 0.57
CA TYR A 252 -20.63 8.61 0.58
C TYR A 252 -20.81 7.72 1.80
N GLU A 253 -21.28 8.29 2.91
CA GLU A 253 -22.26 7.66 3.80
C GLU A 253 -22.52 8.49 5.07
N LYS A 254 -23.75 8.41 5.59
CA LYS A 254 -24.16 8.96 6.91
C LYS A 254 -23.46 8.28 8.10
N GLN A 255 -22.75 7.17 7.89
CA GLN A 255 -22.02 6.45 8.94
C GLN A 255 -20.71 7.15 9.35
N PHE A 256 -20.27 8.12 8.55
CA PHE A 256 -19.22 9.04 8.92
C PHE A 256 -19.81 10.14 9.82
N LEU A 257 -19.58 10.03 11.13
CA LEU A 257 -19.81 11.15 12.04
C LEU A 257 -18.76 12.22 11.73
N SER A 258 -19.08 13.12 10.79
CA SER A 258 -18.23 14.25 10.47
C SER A 258 -18.32 15.29 11.59
N SER A 259 -17.48 15.16 12.62
CA SER A 259 -17.09 16.33 13.43
C SER A 259 -15.82 16.94 12.81
N GLY A 260 -15.97 17.66 11.69
CA GLY A 260 -14.85 18.28 10.96
C GLY A 260 -14.13 17.34 9.97
N LYS A 261 -12.78 17.45 9.86
CA LYS A 261 -11.92 16.73 8.87
C LYS A 261 -11.65 15.25 9.18
N ILE A 262 -12.25 14.70 10.24
CA ILE A 262 -12.02 13.33 10.71
C ILE A 262 -13.26 12.50 10.36
N SER A 263 -13.02 11.34 9.78
CA SER A 263 -14.03 10.35 9.41
C SER A 263 -13.79 9.06 10.18
N GLU A 264 -14.86 8.40 10.62
CA GLU A 264 -14.81 7.10 11.29
C GLU A 264 -15.45 6.03 10.41
N ILE A 265 -14.79 4.89 10.27
CA ILE A 265 -15.40 3.66 9.74
C ILE A 265 -15.51 2.66 10.87
N VAL A 266 -16.69 2.03 10.99
CA VAL A 266 -16.91 0.86 11.83
C VAL A 266 -16.67 -0.37 10.97
N LEU A 267 -15.63 -1.13 11.32
CA LEU A 267 -15.28 -2.42 10.73
C LEU A 267 -15.84 -3.54 11.58
#